data_AF-A0A3M0W354-F1
#
_entry.id   AF-A0A3M0W354-F1
#
_cell.length_a   1.000
_cell.length_b   1.000
_cell.length_c   1.000
_cell.angle_alpha   90.00
_cell.angle_beta   90.00
_cell.angle_gamma   90.00
#
_symmetry.space_group_name_H-M   'P 1'
#
loop_
_entity.id
_entity.type
_entity.pdbx_description
1 polymer ?
#
loop_
_entity_poly.entity_id
_entity_poly.type
_entity_poly.pdbx_seq_one_letter_code
_entity_poly.pdbx_strand_id
1 'polypeptide(L)'
;MSVALANLSQEGIERFTSVLRLLPDTGHLEYSNWVLSTIKTLPPPLKRKSGLSALFSRGPQKSCLCHLHSLLNAQLVDELYNLLADECTGRMQNLTVNTSLLPAKEQVRIKHVQEWHQICMHPDLYLNSRQLEAGSQPFLQTSKCPACCIVRLAARPSFLIDLLVVTQSRHDHRTATVIPFLNSFLSFHTKSLDSQVFMKIFAAVQEETAALQAYRRKLHRMRIECGSNEDEAFQATAASEARGSASSFTPTSARVETEAEPYDSILSIVNMYDSLRSSLLPSLDHAVLSKKADPFLLNASSPKPPRSLFVRVYALQGV
;
A
#
# COMPACT_ATOMS: atom_id res chain seq x y z
N MET A 1 -24.93 -13.40 11.08
CA MET A 1 -24.31 -12.06 11.10
C MET A 1 -22.99 -12.08 10.34
N SER A 2 -22.72 -11.07 9.52
CA SER A 2 -21.43 -10.84 8.86
C SER A 2 -20.56 -10.03 9.83
N VAL A 3 -19.32 -10.45 10.06
CA VAL A 3 -18.37 -9.64 10.85
C VAL A 3 -17.67 -8.71 9.88
N ALA A 4 -17.80 -7.41 10.09
CA ALA A 4 -17.05 -6.40 9.34
C ALA A 4 -15.62 -6.30 9.88
N LEU A 5 -14.64 -6.09 9.01
CA LEU A 5 -13.24 -5.97 9.40
C LEU A 5 -13.01 -4.86 10.45
N ALA A 6 -13.76 -3.76 10.38
CA ALA A 6 -13.69 -2.65 11.32
C ALA A 6 -14.13 -3.00 12.75
N ASN A 7 -14.85 -4.10 12.95
CA ASN A 7 -15.38 -4.53 14.25
C ASN A 7 -14.52 -5.63 14.91
N LEU A 8 -13.36 -5.97 14.33
CA LEU A 8 -12.45 -6.92 14.96
C LEU A 8 -11.82 -6.31 16.22
N SER A 9 -11.80 -7.08 17.31
CA SER A 9 -11.01 -6.74 18.48
C SER A 9 -9.51 -6.76 18.16
N GLN A 10 -8.70 -6.09 18.98
CA GLN A 10 -7.25 -6.08 18.84
C GLN A 10 -6.66 -7.51 18.79
N GLU A 11 -7.13 -8.40 19.66
CA GLU A 11 -6.75 -9.83 19.65
C GLU A 11 -7.17 -10.52 18.34
N GLY A 12 -8.35 -10.19 17.81
CA GLY A 12 -8.82 -10.68 16.52
C GLY A 12 -7.92 -10.23 15.37
N ILE A 13 -7.50 -8.97 15.37
CA ILE A 13 -6.57 -8.39 14.39
C ILE A 13 -5.23 -9.13 14.47
N GLU A 14 -4.64 -9.26 15.65
CA GLU A 14 -3.36 -9.93 15.86
C GLU A 14 -3.38 -11.40 15.42
N ARG A 15 -4.45 -12.13 15.72
CA ARG A 15 -4.61 -13.51 15.24
C ARG A 15 -4.76 -13.56 13.73
N PHE A 16 -5.51 -12.64 13.13
CA PHE A 16 -5.72 -12.60 11.69
C PHE A 16 -4.43 -12.26 10.94
N THR A 17 -3.72 -11.21 11.34
CA THR A 17 -2.43 -10.82 10.77
C THR A 17 -1.34 -11.85 11.04
N SER A 18 -1.42 -12.58 12.16
CA SER A 18 -0.47 -13.67 12.43
C SER A 18 -0.49 -14.72 11.33
N VAL A 19 -1.66 -15.12 10.82
CA VAL A 19 -1.76 -16.09 9.72
C VAL A 19 -1.31 -15.49 8.39
N LEU A 20 -1.55 -14.19 8.20
CA LEU A 20 -1.23 -13.45 6.97
C LEU A 20 0.21 -12.91 6.94
N ARG A 21 1.15 -13.61 7.59
CA ARG A 21 2.58 -13.24 7.56
C ARG A 21 3.42 -14.31 6.88
N LEU A 22 4.58 -13.88 6.40
CA LEU A 22 5.62 -14.78 5.92
C LEU A 22 6.58 -15.07 7.07
N LEU A 23 7.02 -16.33 7.19
CA LEU A 23 8.11 -16.71 8.07
C LEU A 23 9.37 -16.85 7.22
N PRO A 24 10.31 -15.88 7.28
CA PRO A 24 11.61 -16.08 6.65
C PRO A 24 12.26 -17.30 7.30
N ASP A 25 13.02 -18.07 6.52
CA ASP A 25 13.77 -19.26 6.98
C ASP A 25 12.95 -20.53 7.28
N THR A 26 11.64 -20.52 7.03
CA THR A 26 10.81 -21.73 7.12
C THR A 26 10.68 -22.42 5.77
N GLY A 27 10.88 -23.74 5.73
CA GLY A 27 10.69 -24.54 4.52
C GLY A 27 9.23 -24.53 4.03
N HIS A 28 8.98 -24.75 2.73
CA HIS A 28 7.63 -24.65 2.16
C HIS A 28 6.59 -25.56 2.86
N LEU A 29 6.98 -26.81 3.15
CA LEU A 29 6.09 -27.76 3.83
C LEU A 29 5.81 -27.35 5.28
N GLU A 30 6.84 -26.90 6.00
CA GLU A 30 6.72 -26.44 7.37
C GLU A 30 5.85 -25.17 7.47
N TYR A 31 6.06 -24.21 6.56
CA TYR A 31 5.22 -23.02 6.45
C TYR A 31 3.76 -23.38 6.17
N SER A 32 3.54 -24.30 5.22
CA SER A 32 2.19 -24.74 4.87
C SER A 32 1.48 -25.40 6.05
N ASN A 33 2.18 -26.28 6.77
CA ASN A 33 1.67 -26.93 7.98
C ASN A 33 1.38 -25.93 9.09
N TRP A 34 2.26 -24.94 9.28
CA TRP A 34 2.08 -23.87 10.26
C TRP A 34 0.88 -22.98 9.93
N VAL A 35 0.68 -22.59 8.67
CA VAL A 35 -0.49 -21.80 8.26
C VAL A 35 -1.77 -22.60 8.51
N LEU A 36 -1.83 -23.87 8.10
CA LEU A 36 -3.01 -24.70 8.30
C LEU A 36 -3.31 -24.95 9.78
N SER A 37 -2.29 -25.18 10.61
CA SER A 37 -2.47 -25.37 12.06
C SER A 37 -2.92 -24.08 12.73
N THR A 38 -2.36 -22.93 12.34
CA THR A 38 -2.74 -21.63 12.88
C THR A 38 -4.17 -21.25 12.46
N ILE A 39 -4.58 -21.52 11.22
CA ILE A 39 -5.97 -21.28 10.80
C ILE A 39 -6.94 -22.14 11.64
N LYS A 40 -6.57 -23.39 11.97
CA LYS A 40 -7.39 -24.27 12.82
C LYS A 40 -7.59 -23.73 14.24
N THR A 41 -6.69 -22.91 14.78
CA THR A 41 -6.83 -22.33 16.13
C THR A 41 -7.56 -20.98 16.13
N LEU A 42 -7.83 -20.38 14.95
CA LEU A 42 -8.53 -19.10 14.87
C LEU A 42 -9.95 -19.14 15.46
N PRO A 43 -10.45 -18.04 16.04
CA PRO A 43 -11.85 -17.94 16.44
C PRO A 43 -12.79 -18.02 15.23
N PRO A 44 -14.03 -18.52 15.41
CA PRO A 44 -14.98 -18.74 14.31
C PRO A 44 -15.21 -17.56 13.35
N PRO A 45 -15.23 -16.29 13.79
CA PRO A 45 -15.38 -15.13 12.89
C PRO A 45 -14.31 -15.00 11.79
N LEU A 46 -13.10 -15.48 12.07
CA LEU A 46 -11.94 -15.38 11.16
C LEU A 46 -11.85 -16.60 10.23
N LYS A 47 -12.66 -17.64 10.47
CA LYS A 47 -12.70 -18.86 9.69
C LYS A 47 -13.82 -18.83 8.67
N ARG A 48 -13.66 -19.62 7.60
CA ARG A 48 -14.75 -19.92 6.68
C ARG A 48 -15.90 -20.56 7.45
N LYS A 49 -17.11 -20.04 7.28
CA LYS A 49 -18.32 -20.66 7.84
C LYS A 49 -18.49 -22.06 7.24
N SER A 50 -18.95 -23.01 8.05
CA SER A 50 -19.19 -24.39 7.61
C SER A 50 -20.13 -24.45 6.40
N GLY A 51 -20.00 -25.48 5.56
CA GLY A 51 -20.69 -25.57 4.25
C GLY A 51 -22.21 -25.32 4.31
N LEU A 52 -22.88 -25.74 5.39
CA LEU A 52 -24.32 -25.48 5.59
C LEU A 52 -24.62 -23.98 5.77
N SER A 53 -23.77 -23.25 6.50
CA SER A 53 -23.92 -21.79 6.68
C SER A 53 -23.60 -21.01 5.40
N ALA A 54 -22.79 -21.59 4.50
CA ALA A 54 -22.49 -21.00 3.21
C ALA A 54 -23.70 -21.07 2.24
N LEU A 55 -24.51 -22.12 2.33
CA LEU A 55 -25.75 -22.26 1.52
C LEU A 55 -26.78 -21.15 1.83
N PHE A 56 -26.82 -20.67 3.07
CA PHE A 56 -27.69 -19.57 3.48
C PHE A 56 -27.09 -18.17 3.25
N SER A 57 -25.82 -18.09 2.86
CA SER A 57 -25.14 -16.83 2.59
C SER A 57 -25.29 -16.48 1.11
N ARG A 58 -26.39 -15.79 0.78
CA ARG A 58 -26.79 -15.39 -0.59
C ARG A 58 -25.96 -14.22 -1.13
N GLY A 59 -24.63 -14.29 -1.03
CA GLY A 59 -23.69 -13.29 -1.53
C GLY A 59 -22.75 -13.89 -2.57
N PRO A 60 -22.36 -13.14 -3.61
CA PRO A 60 -21.39 -13.63 -4.59
C PRO A 60 -20.04 -13.84 -3.89
N GLN A 61 -19.60 -15.09 -3.74
CA GLN A 61 -18.22 -15.38 -3.31
C GLN A 61 -17.27 -14.99 -4.43
N LYS A 62 -16.79 -13.75 -4.41
CA LYS A 62 -15.97 -13.16 -5.48
C LYS A 62 -14.49 -13.54 -5.43
N SER A 63 -13.96 -14.09 -4.32
CA SER A 63 -12.54 -14.42 -4.22
C SER A 63 -12.25 -15.91 -4.13
N CYS A 64 -11.37 -16.36 -5.01
CA CYS A 64 -10.79 -17.70 -4.97
C CYS A 64 -9.56 -17.68 -4.06
N LEU A 65 -9.75 -17.94 -2.77
CA LEU A 65 -8.62 -18.25 -1.89
C LEU A 65 -7.96 -19.55 -2.34
N CYS A 66 -6.63 -19.61 -2.35
CA CYS A 66 -5.89 -20.84 -2.65
C CYS A 66 -6.13 -21.91 -1.57
N HIS A 67 -5.78 -23.17 -1.86
CA HIS A 67 -5.96 -24.29 -0.92
C HIS A 67 -5.42 -23.96 0.49
N LEU A 68 -4.26 -23.31 0.58
CA LEU A 68 -3.63 -22.97 1.86
C LEU A 68 -4.48 -22.02 2.72
N HIS A 69 -5.15 -21.06 2.07
CA HIS A 69 -5.95 -20.03 2.73
C HIS A 69 -7.47 -20.29 2.66
N SER A 70 -7.89 -21.39 2.03
CA SER A 70 -9.30 -21.73 1.79
C SER A 70 -10.18 -21.79 3.04
N LEU A 71 -9.57 -22.03 4.21
CA LEU A 71 -10.24 -22.11 5.51
C LEU A 71 -10.41 -20.75 6.20
N LEU A 72 -9.85 -19.67 5.66
CA LEU A 72 -10.06 -18.31 6.16
C LEU A 72 -11.41 -17.76 5.73
N ASN A 73 -11.92 -16.79 6.49
CA ASN A 73 -13.07 -16.00 6.07
C ASN A 73 -12.69 -15.13 4.86
N ALA A 74 -13.08 -15.57 3.66
CA ALA A 74 -12.75 -14.91 2.40
C ALA A 74 -13.19 -13.45 2.35
N GLN A 75 -14.33 -13.10 2.95
CA GLN A 75 -14.81 -11.72 3.00
C GLN A 75 -13.85 -10.82 3.77
N LEU A 76 -13.35 -11.26 4.94
CA LEU A 76 -12.40 -10.47 5.73
C LEU A 76 -11.05 -10.31 5.01
N VAL A 77 -10.61 -11.36 4.31
CA VAL A 77 -9.39 -11.30 3.50
C VAL A 77 -9.56 -10.29 2.36
N ASP A 78 -10.69 -10.32 1.66
CA ASP A 78 -10.98 -9.38 0.58
C ASP A 78 -11.12 -7.94 1.09
N GLU A 79 -11.81 -7.74 2.22
CA GLU A 79 -11.93 -6.42 2.85
C GLU A 79 -10.54 -5.86 3.19
N LEU A 80 -9.66 -6.65 3.80
CA LEU A 80 -8.29 -6.21 4.11
C LEU A 80 -7.45 -5.99 2.85
N TYR A 81 -7.57 -6.87 1.85
CA TYR A 81 -6.88 -6.74 0.57
C TYR A 81 -7.26 -5.43 -0.13
N ASN A 82 -8.57 -5.17 -0.25
CA ASN A 82 -9.08 -3.95 -0.89
C ASN A 82 -8.68 -2.70 -0.10
N LEU A 83 -8.73 -2.74 1.24
CA LEU A 83 -8.26 -1.62 2.07
C LEU A 83 -6.79 -1.31 1.83
N LEU A 84 -5.93 -2.33 1.76
CA LEU A 84 -4.50 -2.13 1.45
C LEU A 84 -4.30 -1.59 0.03
N ALA A 85 -5.03 -2.13 -0.95
CA ALA A 85 -4.96 -1.68 -2.33
C ALA A 85 -5.43 -0.22 -2.48
N ASP A 86 -6.54 0.16 -1.85
CA ASP A 86 -7.07 1.52 -1.85
C ASP A 86 -6.09 2.52 -1.21
N GLU A 87 -5.42 2.12 -0.13
CA GLU A 87 -4.40 2.94 0.53
C GLU A 87 -3.16 3.12 -0.35
N CYS A 88 -2.75 2.09 -1.10
CA CYS A 88 -1.61 2.18 -2.01
C CYS A 88 -1.93 2.91 -3.34
N THR A 89 -3.21 3.06 -3.67
CA THR A 89 -3.66 3.60 -4.97
C THR A 89 -4.52 4.86 -4.78
N GLY A 90 -5.84 4.71 -4.73
CA GLY A 90 -6.79 5.83 -4.76
C GLY A 90 -6.52 6.88 -3.68
N ARG A 91 -6.23 6.47 -2.44
CA ARG A 91 -5.98 7.39 -1.31
C ARG A 91 -4.62 8.10 -1.38
N MET A 92 -3.71 7.60 -2.22
CA MET A 92 -2.40 8.20 -2.51
C MET A 92 -2.38 9.05 -3.77
N GLN A 93 -3.46 9.07 -4.55
CA GLN A 93 -3.47 9.71 -5.86
C GLN A 93 -3.13 11.21 -5.80
N ASN A 94 -3.62 11.93 -4.78
CA ASN A 94 -3.29 13.34 -4.61
C ASN A 94 -1.79 13.58 -4.39
N LEU A 95 -1.13 12.74 -3.58
CA LEU A 95 0.31 12.83 -3.38
C LEU A 95 1.07 12.47 -4.66
N THR A 96 0.57 11.47 -5.40
CA THR A 96 1.16 11.02 -6.68
C THR A 96 1.15 12.14 -7.71
N VAL A 97 0.00 12.80 -7.91
CA VAL A 97 -0.14 13.93 -8.86
C VAL A 97 0.76 15.10 -8.46
N ASN A 98 0.95 15.34 -7.17
CA ASN A 98 1.74 16.45 -6.65
C ASN A 98 3.17 16.03 -6.24
N THR A 99 3.67 14.88 -6.72
CA THR A 99 4.95 14.33 -6.24
C THR A 99 6.12 15.27 -6.51
N SER A 100 6.12 16.00 -7.63
CA SER A 100 7.16 16.99 -7.95
C SER A 100 7.26 18.14 -6.94
N LEU A 101 6.19 18.42 -6.19
CA LEU A 101 6.12 19.47 -5.17
C LEU A 101 6.56 18.99 -3.79
N LEU A 102 6.80 17.69 -3.63
CA LEU A 102 7.24 17.09 -2.38
C LEU A 102 8.76 17.05 -2.29
N PRO A 103 9.34 17.02 -1.08
CA PRO A 103 10.78 16.79 -0.92
C PRO A 103 11.20 15.42 -1.47
N ALA A 104 12.44 15.32 -1.95
CA ALA A 104 12.98 14.09 -2.55
C ALA A 104 12.74 12.84 -1.69
N LYS A 105 12.88 12.94 -0.36
CA LYS A 105 12.62 11.83 0.57
C LYS A 105 11.17 11.31 0.49
N GLU A 106 10.19 12.21 0.44
CA GLU A 106 8.78 11.84 0.34
C GLU A 106 8.42 11.32 -1.06
N GLN A 107 9.08 11.84 -2.10
CA GLN A 107 8.94 11.29 -3.47
C GLN A 107 9.38 9.83 -3.53
N VAL A 108 10.56 9.54 -2.97
CA VAL A 108 11.09 8.17 -2.89
C VAL A 108 10.12 7.27 -2.12
N ARG A 109 9.57 7.73 -0.99
CA ARG A 109 8.58 6.99 -0.21
C ARG A 109 7.34 6.63 -1.02
N ILE A 110 6.72 7.61 -1.67
CA ILE A 110 5.49 7.40 -2.46
C ILE A 110 5.75 6.40 -3.58
N LYS A 111 6.86 6.59 -4.30
CA LYS A 111 7.29 5.67 -5.36
C LYS A 111 7.50 4.26 -4.84
N HIS A 112 8.18 4.12 -3.70
CA HIS A 112 8.47 2.83 -3.08
C HIS A 112 7.19 2.08 -2.68
N VAL A 113 6.19 2.76 -2.12
CA VAL A 113 4.87 2.14 -1.81
C VAL A 113 4.18 1.65 -3.09
N GLN A 114 4.20 2.46 -4.17
CA GLN A 114 3.58 2.09 -5.45
C GLN A 114 4.28 0.90 -6.12
N GLU A 115 5.61 0.91 -6.15
CA GLU A 115 6.41 -0.17 -6.72
C GLU A 115 6.16 -1.49 -5.99
N TRP A 116 6.22 -1.49 -4.65
CA TRP A 116 5.95 -2.71 -3.89
C TRP A 116 4.52 -3.20 -4.00
N HIS A 117 3.55 -2.29 -4.05
CA HIS A 117 2.18 -2.66 -4.33
C HIS A 117 2.08 -3.38 -5.68
N GLN A 118 2.63 -2.81 -6.76
CA GLN A 118 2.63 -3.44 -8.08
C GLN A 118 3.33 -4.80 -8.08
N ILE A 119 4.54 -4.88 -7.52
CA ILE A 119 5.32 -6.12 -7.46
C ILE A 119 4.54 -7.20 -6.69
N CYS A 120 3.98 -6.88 -5.54
CA CYS A 120 3.30 -7.86 -4.70
C CYS A 120 1.92 -8.28 -5.24
N MET A 121 1.24 -7.43 -6.01
CA MET A 121 -0.04 -7.75 -6.65
C MET A 121 0.12 -8.57 -7.94
N HIS A 122 1.28 -8.52 -8.59
CA HIS A 122 1.57 -9.30 -9.80
C HIS A 122 2.58 -10.42 -9.49
N PRO A 123 2.13 -11.69 -9.34
CA PRO A 123 3.01 -12.80 -8.98
C PRO A 123 4.24 -12.91 -9.89
N ASP A 124 4.07 -12.68 -11.19
CA ASP A 124 5.14 -12.77 -12.18
C ASP A 124 6.26 -11.74 -11.90
N LEU A 125 5.90 -10.52 -11.53
CA LEU A 125 6.85 -9.47 -11.15
C LEU A 125 7.55 -9.81 -9.82
N TYR A 126 6.79 -10.32 -8.85
CA TYR A 126 7.33 -10.73 -7.55
C TYR A 126 8.40 -11.82 -7.70
N LEU A 127 8.15 -12.84 -8.52
CA LEU A 127 9.11 -13.92 -8.75
C LEU A 127 10.41 -13.41 -9.37
N ASN A 128 10.30 -12.55 -10.39
CA ASN A 128 11.46 -11.95 -11.06
C ASN A 128 12.29 -11.09 -10.09
N SER A 129 11.64 -10.30 -9.23
CA SER A 129 12.35 -9.49 -8.22
C SER A 129 13.09 -10.34 -7.19
N ARG A 130 12.51 -11.46 -6.74
CA ARG A 130 13.14 -12.34 -5.73
C ARG A 130 14.26 -13.21 -6.27
N GLN A 131 14.15 -13.65 -7.52
CA GLN A 131 15.24 -14.39 -8.17
C GLN A 131 16.50 -13.53 -8.33
N LEU A 132 16.34 -12.20 -8.41
CA LEU A 132 17.46 -11.26 -8.44
C LEU A 132 18.12 -11.06 -7.07
N GLU A 133 17.36 -11.18 -5.97
CA GLU A 133 17.85 -10.91 -4.61
C GLU A 133 18.44 -12.14 -3.88
N ALA A 134 18.14 -13.39 -4.28
CA ALA A 134 18.56 -14.58 -3.52
C ALA A 134 19.08 -15.73 -4.40
N GLY A 135 20.31 -16.19 -4.11
CA GLY A 135 20.88 -17.44 -4.63
C GLY A 135 20.29 -18.71 -3.97
N SER A 136 19.37 -18.57 -3.02
CA SER A 136 18.62 -19.66 -2.38
C SER A 136 17.16 -19.63 -2.85
N GLN A 137 16.56 -20.81 -3.09
CA GLN A 137 15.18 -20.95 -3.56
C GLN A 137 14.21 -20.19 -2.63
N PRO A 138 13.69 -19.02 -3.05
CA PRO A 138 12.78 -18.27 -2.19
C PRO A 138 11.43 -18.99 -2.12
N PHE A 139 10.71 -18.83 -1.02
CA PHE A 139 9.32 -19.27 -0.92
C PHE A 139 8.48 -18.72 -2.10
N LEU A 140 8.16 -19.59 -3.06
CA LEU A 140 7.48 -19.27 -4.32
C LEU A 140 5.96 -19.36 -4.13
N GLN A 141 5.34 -18.30 -3.60
CA GLN A 141 3.88 -18.22 -3.57
C GLN A 141 3.39 -17.52 -4.85
N THR A 142 3.09 -18.31 -5.89
CA THR A 142 2.69 -17.81 -7.22
C THR A 142 1.20 -17.52 -7.36
N SER A 143 0.39 -17.92 -6.38
CA SER A 143 -1.07 -17.79 -6.49
C SER A 143 -1.52 -16.34 -6.45
N LYS A 144 -2.51 -15.97 -7.27
CA LYS A 144 -3.20 -14.66 -7.23
C LYS A 144 -4.21 -14.54 -6.06
N CYS A 145 -4.10 -15.42 -5.07
CA CYS A 145 -4.96 -15.42 -3.88
C CYS A 145 -4.72 -14.11 -3.09
N PRO A 146 -5.78 -13.35 -2.74
CA PRO A 146 -5.67 -12.12 -1.97
C PRO A 146 -4.85 -12.26 -0.68
N ALA A 147 -5.04 -13.35 0.08
CA ALA A 147 -4.24 -13.61 1.28
C ALA A 147 -2.74 -13.74 0.98
N CYS A 148 -2.37 -14.36 -0.14
CA CYS A 148 -0.98 -14.47 -0.55
C CYS A 148 -0.38 -13.11 -0.91
N CYS A 149 -1.16 -12.24 -1.58
CA CYS A 149 -0.72 -10.89 -1.87
C CYS A 149 -0.48 -10.09 -0.57
N ILE A 150 -1.37 -10.21 0.42
CA ILE A 150 -1.19 -9.59 1.74
C ILE A 150 0.08 -10.11 2.42
N VAL A 151 0.30 -11.43 2.41
CA VAL A 151 1.52 -12.06 2.97
C VAL A 151 2.78 -11.48 2.33
N ARG A 152 2.82 -11.28 1.01
CA ARG A 152 3.97 -10.68 0.31
C ARG A 152 4.20 -9.24 0.73
N LEU A 153 3.14 -8.43 0.83
CA LEU A 153 3.22 -7.04 1.29
C LEU A 153 3.73 -6.97 2.73
N ALA A 154 3.14 -7.78 3.62
CA ALA A 154 3.46 -7.83 5.04
C ALA A 154 4.87 -8.36 5.32
N ALA A 155 5.51 -9.04 4.37
CA ALA A 155 6.87 -9.54 4.53
C ALA A 155 7.93 -8.42 4.52
N ARG A 156 7.62 -7.22 4.02
CA ARG A 156 8.59 -6.13 3.89
C ARG A 156 8.32 -5.02 4.92
N PRO A 157 9.15 -4.89 5.97
CA PRO A 157 8.93 -3.89 7.02
C PRO A 157 9.08 -2.44 6.50
N SER A 158 9.95 -2.20 5.52
CA SER A 158 10.11 -0.87 4.92
C SER A 158 8.84 -0.40 4.21
N PHE A 159 8.20 -1.27 3.43
CA PHE A 159 6.90 -1.00 2.82
C PHE A 159 5.83 -0.69 3.86
N LEU A 160 5.75 -1.48 4.93
CA LEU A 160 4.78 -1.26 6.01
C LEU A 160 4.98 0.08 6.72
N ILE A 161 6.23 0.48 6.98
CA ILE A 161 6.57 1.78 7.57
C ILE A 161 6.15 2.92 6.64
N ASP A 162 6.52 2.84 5.36
CA ASP A 162 6.19 3.89 4.39
C ASP A 162 4.68 4.04 4.21
N LEU A 163 3.95 2.92 4.11
CA LEU A 163 2.49 2.93 4.04
C LEU A 163 1.88 3.51 5.31
N LEU A 164 2.41 3.18 6.50
CA LEU A 164 1.94 3.73 7.76
C LEU A 164 2.11 5.25 7.81
N VAL A 165 3.27 5.78 7.43
CA VAL A 165 3.54 7.23 7.36
C VAL A 165 2.56 7.91 6.41
N VAL A 166 2.39 7.34 5.20
CA VAL A 166 1.50 7.91 4.19
C VAL A 166 0.05 7.92 4.65
N THR A 167 -0.43 6.82 5.25
CA THR A 167 -1.80 6.71 5.76
C THR A 167 -2.03 7.62 6.97
N GLN A 168 -1.11 7.68 7.94
CA GLN A 168 -1.24 8.52 9.13
C GLN A 168 -1.14 10.02 8.84
N SER A 169 -0.40 10.40 7.79
CA SER A 169 -0.26 11.82 7.41
C SER A 169 -1.55 12.48 6.91
N ARG A 170 -2.60 11.68 6.67
CA ARG A 170 -3.88 12.17 6.16
C ARG A 170 -4.59 13.03 7.21
N HIS A 171 -5.21 14.11 6.73
CA HIS A 171 -6.05 14.98 7.54
C HIS A 171 -7.48 14.44 7.57
N ASP A 172 -7.67 13.25 8.13
CA ASP A 172 -8.99 12.65 8.31
C ASP A 172 -9.34 12.65 9.81
N HIS A 173 -10.58 13.01 10.15
CA HIS A 173 -11.05 12.95 11.53
C HIS A 173 -11.17 11.51 12.04
N ARG A 174 -11.21 10.54 11.12
CA ARG A 174 -11.28 9.12 11.46
C ARG A 174 -9.95 8.44 11.17
N THR A 175 -9.42 7.74 12.16
CA THR A 175 -8.28 6.84 12.00
C THR A 175 -8.60 5.81 10.92
N ALA A 176 -7.73 5.68 9.92
CA ALA A 176 -7.92 4.71 8.85
C ALA A 176 -7.96 3.29 9.41
N THR A 177 -8.96 2.50 9.00
CA THR A 177 -9.19 1.12 9.46
C THR A 177 -8.01 0.19 9.23
N VAL A 178 -7.11 0.51 8.28
CA VAL A 178 -5.91 -0.28 8.00
C VAL A 178 -4.81 -0.14 9.06
N ILE A 179 -4.77 0.99 9.81
CA ILE A 179 -3.66 1.31 10.72
C ILE A 179 -3.43 0.21 11.78
N PRO A 180 -4.46 -0.30 12.47
CA PRO A 180 -4.29 -1.41 13.42
C PRO A 180 -3.65 -2.67 12.79
N PHE A 181 -3.97 -2.97 11.53
CA PHE A 181 -3.39 -4.10 10.82
C PHE A 181 -1.91 -3.86 10.48
N LEU A 182 -1.56 -2.66 10.01
CA LEU A 182 -0.16 -2.29 9.76
C LEU A 182 0.69 -2.37 11.02
N ASN A 183 0.19 -1.82 12.14
CA ASN A 183 0.85 -1.90 13.44
C ASN A 183 1.03 -3.36 13.89
N SER A 184 0.00 -4.18 13.69
CA SER A 184 0.07 -5.60 14.02
C SER A 184 1.12 -6.33 13.16
N PHE A 185 1.19 -6.07 11.85
CA PHE A 185 2.23 -6.64 10.99
C PHE A 185 3.63 -6.20 11.41
N LEU A 186 3.83 -4.90 11.67
CA LEU A 186 5.10 -4.36 12.14
C LEU A 186 5.53 -4.98 13.46
N SER A 187 4.60 -5.26 14.38
CA SER A 187 4.91 -5.91 15.65
C SER A 187 5.63 -7.26 15.48
N PHE A 188 5.34 -8.01 14.40
CA PHE A 188 6.05 -9.27 14.13
C PHE A 188 7.50 -9.09 13.71
N HIS A 189 7.80 -7.97 13.03
CA HIS A 189 9.16 -7.62 12.60
C HIS A 189 9.98 -7.02 13.74
N THR A 190 9.31 -6.37 14.69
CA THR A 190 9.99 -5.67 15.78
C THR A 190 10.11 -6.48 17.06
N LYS A 191 9.47 -7.65 17.16
CA LYS A 191 9.49 -8.51 18.36
C LYS A 191 10.88 -8.90 18.84
N SER A 192 11.85 -9.01 17.93
CA SER A 192 13.24 -9.35 18.24
C SER A 192 14.16 -8.15 18.43
N LEU A 193 13.64 -6.92 18.25
CA LEU A 193 14.43 -5.70 18.41
C LEU A 193 14.52 -5.30 19.88
N ASP A 194 15.65 -4.71 20.25
CA ASP A 194 15.80 -4.02 21.53
C ASP A 194 14.80 -2.86 21.65
N SER A 195 14.32 -2.61 22.87
CA SER A 195 13.33 -1.56 23.18
C SER A 195 13.79 -0.17 22.70
N GLN A 196 15.08 0.15 22.80
CA GLN A 196 15.62 1.42 22.34
C GLN A 196 15.56 1.55 20.81
N VAL A 197 15.86 0.47 20.08
CA VAL A 197 15.78 0.45 18.61
C VAL A 197 14.33 0.59 18.16
N PHE A 198 13.42 -0.15 18.81
CA PHE A 198 11.98 -0.04 18.58
C PHE A 198 11.48 1.40 18.74
N MET A 199 11.82 2.05 19.86
CA MET A 199 11.39 3.43 20.12
C MET A 199 11.95 4.42 19.09
N LYS A 200 13.19 4.23 18.62
CA LYS A 200 13.79 5.06 17.57
C LYS A 200 13.03 4.94 16.24
N ILE A 201 12.64 3.73 15.85
CA ILE A 201 11.85 3.52 14.63
C ILE A 201 10.50 4.24 14.74
N PHE A 202 9.79 4.07 15.86
CA PHE A 202 8.49 4.72 16.06
C PHE A 202 8.59 6.25 16.12
N ALA A 203 9.63 6.79 16.75
CA ALA A 203 9.88 8.23 16.76
C ALA A 203 10.14 8.76 15.33
N ALA A 204 10.93 8.05 14.53
CA ALA A 204 11.16 8.42 13.12
C ALA A 204 9.86 8.37 12.30
N VAL A 205 9.03 7.35 12.49
CA VAL A 205 7.70 7.28 11.84
C VAL A 205 6.84 8.49 12.20
N GLN A 206 6.81 8.90 13.47
CA GLN A 206 6.04 10.07 13.90
C GLN A 206 6.57 11.37 13.30
N GLU A 207 7.89 11.56 13.28
CA GLU A 207 8.53 12.73 12.68
C GLU A 207 8.20 12.84 11.19
N GLU A 208 8.36 11.74 10.46
CA GLU A 208 8.09 11.68 9.02
C GLU A 208 6.60 11.86 8.70
N THR A 209 5.72 11.33 9.56
CA THR A 209 4.27 11.55 9.48
C THR A 209 3.94 13.02 9.64
N ALA A 210 4.51 13.69 10.64
CA ALA A 210 4.30 15.12 10.87
C ALA A 210 4.82 15.97 9.70
N ALA A 211 5.98 15.61 9.15
CA ALA A 211 6.54 16.27 7.97
C ALA A 211 5.61 16.14 6.76
N LEU A 212 5.18 14.92 6.41
CA LEU A 212 4.26 14.69 5.29
C LEU A 212 2.89 15.36 5.50
N GLN A 213 2.40 15.38 6.74
CA GLN A 213 1.17 16.11 7.08
C GLN A 213 1.32 17.63 6.85
N ALA A 214 2.46 18.22 7.21
CA ALA A 214 2.74 19.63 6.93
C ALA A 214 2.75 19.93 5.42
N TYR A 215 3.32 19.03 4.61
CA TYR A 215 3.30 19.16 3.15
C TYR A 215 1.88 19.04 2.59
N ARG A 216 1.07 18.09 3.05
CA ARG A 216 -0.34 17.98 2.66
C ARG A 216 -1.11 19.27 2.98
N ARG A 217 -0.88 19.88 4.15
CA ARG A 217 -1.48 21.17 4.51
C ARG A 217 -0.99 22.30 3.59
N LYS A 218 0.30 22.33 3.24
CA LYS A 218 0.85 23.31 2.29
C LYS A 218 0.21 23.17 0.90
N LEU A 219 0.12 21.95 0.38
CA LEU A 219 -0.53 21.66 -0.91
C LEU A 219 -2.01 22.05 -0.90
N HIS A 220 -2.71 21.80 0.21
CA HIS A 220 -4.09 22.21 0.38
C HIS A 220 -4.26 23.74 0.33
N ARG A 221 -3.40 24.49 1.04
CA ARG A 221 -3.41 25.96 1.00
C ARG A 221 -3.15 26.51 -0.40
N MET A 222 -2.13 25.99 -1.08
CA MET A 222 -1.82 26.39 -2.46
C MET A 222 -3.01 26.18 -3.41
N ARG A 223 -3.79 25.10 -3.22
CA ARG A 223 -4.98 24.83 -4.03
C ARG A 223 -6.10 25.86 -3.79
N ILE A 224 -6.31 26.25 -2.53
CA ILE A 224 -7.29 27.28 -2.18
C ILE A 224 -6.88 28.61 -2.78
N GLU A 225 -5.62 29.00 -2.62
CA GLU A 225 -5.08 30.26 -3.15
C GLU A 225 -5.15 30.35 -4.69
N CYS A 226 -4.84 29.26 -5.40
CA CYS A 226 -4.96 29.25 -6.86
C CYS A 226 -6.43 29.36 -7.33
N GLY A 227 -7.36 28.67 -6.65
CA GLY A 227 -8.78 28.71 -7.02
C GLY A 227 -9.42 30.08 -6.82
N SER A 228 -9.08 30.78 -5.73
CA SER A 228 -9.62 32.13 -5.47
C SER A 228 -9.16 33.18 -6.50
N ASN A 229 -7.95 33.04 -7.05
CA ASN A 229 -7.44 33.96 -8.06
C ASN A 229 -8.09 33.77 -9.44
N GLU A 230 -8.54 32.56 -9.76
CA GLU A 230 -9.28 32.29 -11.00
C GLU A 230 -10.68 32.93 -10.93
N ASP A 231 -11.39 32.80 -9.80
CA ASP A 231 -12.71 33.42 -9.60
C ASP A 231 -12.66 34.95 -9.64
N GLU A 232 -11.62 35.57 -9.10
CA GLU A 232 -11.40 37.03 -9.19
C GLU A 232 -11.07 37.49 -10.61
N ALA A 233 -10.30 36.69 -11.37
CA ALA A 233 -10.01 36.98 -12.78
C ALA A 233 -11.27 36.90 -13.65
N PHE A 234 -12.13 35.89 -13.43
CA PHE A 234 -13.41 35.77 -14.14
C PHE A 234 -14.38 36.92 -13.83
N GLN A 235 -14.45 37.36 -12.57
CA GLN A 235 -15.26 38.52 -12.17
C GLN A 235 -14.72 39.84 -12.75
N ALA A 236 -13.41 40.01 -12.86
CA ALA A 236 -12.80 41.19 -13.49
C ALA A 236 -13.08 41.26 -15.00
N THR A 237 -13.10 40.13 -15.72
CA THR A 237 -13.54 40.08 -17.13
C THR A 237 -15.03 40.34 -17.30
N ALA A 238 -15.89 39.82 -16.42
CA ALA A 238 -17.34 40.07 -16.47
C ALA A 238 -17.70 41.55 -16.19
N ALA A 239 -16.95 42.22 -15.31
CA ALA A 239 -17.11 43.65 -15.03
C ALA A 239 -16.66 44.55 -16.20
N SER A 240 -15.80 44.04 -17.09
CA SER A 240 -15.36 44.73 -18.31
C SER A 240 -16.40 44.64 -19.45
N GLU A 241 -17.17 43.56 -19.52
CA GLU A 241 -18.23 43.38 -20.54
C GLU A 241 -19.56 44.07 -20.17
N ALA A 242 -19.77 44.46 -18.92
CA ALA A 242 -20.96 45.18 -18.46
C ALA A 242 -21.01 46.68 -18.86
N ARG A 243 -20.19 47.13 -19.81
CA ARG A 243 -20.26 48.48 -20.43
C ARG A 243 -20.86 48.50 -21.83
N GLY A 244 -21.40 47.39 -22.32
CA GLY A 244 -22.12 47.32 -23.59
C GLY A 244 -23.55 46.80 -23.43
N SER A 245 -24.52 47.71 -23.61
CA SER A 245 -25.94 47.45 -23.88
C SER A 245 -26.86 47.18 -22.68
N ALA A 246 -27.66 48.21 -22.41
CA ALA A 246 -28.93 48.11 -21.70
C ALA A 246 -29.95 47.30 -22.50
N SER A 247 -30.64 46.36 -21.84
CA SER A 247 -32.03 46.06 -22.16
C SER A 247 -32.71 45.49 -20.92
N SER A 248 -33.75 46.19 -20.48
CA SER A 248 -34.64 45.85 -19.38
C SER A 248 -35.30 44.51 -19.58
N PHE A 249 -35.42 43.69 -18.53
CA PHE A 249 -36.65 42.96 -18.19
C PHE A 249 -36.55 42.41 -16.75
N THR A 250 -37.55 42.71 -15.94
CA THR A 250 -37.98 42.00 -14.72
C THR A 250 -39.42 41.51 -14.97
N PRO A 251 -40.06 40.67 -14.13
CA PRO A 251 -39.58 39.87 -12.98
C PRO A 251 -39.99 38.37 -13.14
N THR A 252 -39.75 37.46 -12.19
CA THR A 252 -40.82 36.93 -11.29
C THR A 252 -40.22 36.00 -10.23
N SER A 253 -40.70 36.20 -9.00
CA SER A 253 -40.46 35.44 -7.78
C SER A 253 -41.04 34.02 -7.83
N ALA A 254 -40.26 33.02 -7.41
CA ALA A 254 -40.78 31.81 -6.80
C ALA A 254 -39.78 31.27 -5.76
N ARG A 255 -40.24 31.26 -4.51
CA ARG A 255 -39.62 30.62 -3.34
C ARG A 255 -39.82 29.11 -3.46
N VAL A 256 -38.73 28.34 -3.47
CA VAL A 256 -38.74 26.88 -3.24
C VAL A 256 -37.60 26.57 -2.28
N GLU A 257 -37.97 26.17 -1.06
CA GLU A 257 -37.10 25.47 -0.12
C GLU A 257 -36.96 24.02 -0.60
N THR A 258 -35.75 23.51 -0.77
CA THR A 258 -35.50 22.06 -0.77
C THR A 258 -34.09 21.79 -0.27
N GLU A 259 -34.01 21.17 0.90
CA GLU A 259 -32.85 20.47 1.43
C GLU A 259 -32.40 19.37 0.46
N ALA A 260 -31.09 19.28 0.19
CA ALA A 260 -30.33 18.03 0.00
C ALA A 260 -28.89 18.32 -0.49
N GLU A 261 -27.90 18.07 0.37
CA GLU A 261 -26.68 17.38 -0.09
C GLU A 261 -27.00 15.87 -0.20
N PRO A 262 -26.22 14.99 -0.90
CA PRO A 262 -24.89 15.16 -1.52
C PRO A 262 -24.69 14.52 -2.94
N TYR A 263 -23.68 15.00 -3.68
CA TYR A 263 -22.95 14.37 -4.82
C TYR A 263 -23.74 13.82 -6.04
N ASP A 264 -23.53 14.36 -7.25
CA ASP A 264 -22.49 13.92 -8.21
C ASP A 264 -22.68 14.56 -9.62
N SER A 265 -21.57 14.67 -10.37
CA SER A 265 -21.49 14.63 -11.85
C SER A 265 -22.01 15.82 -12.68
N ILE A 266 -21.09 16.53 -13.40
CA ILE A 266 -21.17 16.85 -14.86
C ILE A 266 -19.79 17.28 -15.43
N LEU A 267 -18.86 17.84 -14.65
CA LEU A 267 -17.59 18.36 -15.22
C LEU A 267 -16.47 17.33 -15.51
N SER A 268 -16.79 16.03 -15.52
CA SER A 268 -15.86 14.98 -15.97
C SER A 268 -15.95 14.69 -17.48
N ILE A 269 -17.00 15.13 -18.20
CA ILE A 269 -17.29 14.47 -19.49
C ILE A 269 -16.71 15.19 -20.72
N VAL A 270 -16.43 16.49 -20.65
CA VAL A 270 -15.98 17.25 -21.84
C VAL A 270 -14.46 17.19 -22.06
N ASN A 271 -13.64 17.00 -21.02
CA ASN A 271 -12.18 17.09 -21.14
C ASN A 271 -11.43 15.78 -21.48
N MET A 272 -12.13 14.63 -21.47
CA MET A 272 -11.49 13.33 -21.71
C MET A 272 -11.46 12.94 -23.20
N TYR A 273 -12.40 13.43 -24.01
CA TYR A 273 -12.49 13.08 -25.43
C TYR A 273 -11.51 13.87 -26.33
N ASP A 274 -11.14 15.09 -25.95
CA ASP A 274 -10.18 15.90 -26.73
C ASP A 274 -8.71 15.46 -26.52
N SER A 275 -8.38 14.80 -25.41
CA SER A 275 -7.02 14.30 -25.16
C SER A 275 -6.69 12.98 -25.87
N LEU A 276 -7.70 12.18 -26.24
CA LEU A 276 -7.52 10.88 -26.91
C LEU A 276 -7.38 10.98 -28.43
N ARG A 277 -7.63 12.16 -29.01
CA ARG A 277 -7.54 12.38 -30.46
C ARG A 277 -6.15 12.79 -30.97
N SER A 278 -5.19 13.05 -30.06
CA SER A 278 -3.90 13.66 -30.40
C SER A 278 -2.64 12.77 -30.23
N SER A 279 -2.74 11.46 -29.99
CA SER A 279 -1.51 10.66 -29.74
C SER A 279 -1.48 9.21 -30.26
N LEU A 280 -2.21 8.90 -31.34
CA LEU A 280 -2.09 7.62 -32.05
C LEU A 280 -1.14 7.71 -33.28
N LEU A 281 0.08 7.15 -33.10
CA LEU A 281 1.01 6.51 -34.07
C LEU A 281 1.81 7.38 -35.10
N PRO A 282 2.93 6.86 -35.67
CA PRO A 282 4.13 6.29 -35.03
C PRO A 282 5.46 6.75 -35.72
N SER A 283 6.63 6.52 -35.10
CA SER A 283 7.89 6.44 -35.88
C SER A 283 8.86 5.45 -35.27
N LEU A 284 9.29 4.54 -36.14
CA LEU A 284 10.21 3.42 -35.99
C LEU A 284 11.67 3.90 -36.15
N ASP A 285 12.61 3.06 -35.70
CA ASP A 285 14.05 2.99 -36.00
C ASP A 285 15.03 3.98 -35.34
N HIS A 286 15.88 3.46 -34.44
CA HIS A 286 17.20 2.91 -34.81
C HIS A 286 17.90 2.25 -33.60
N ALA A 287 18.30 1.00 -33.79
CA ALA A 287 19.33 0.31 -32.99
C ALA A 287 20.72 0.73 -33.48
N VAL A 288 21.71 0.96 -32.59
CA VAL A 288 23.10 0.51 -32.75
C VAL A 288 23.81 0.43 -31.37
N LEU A 289 24.43 -0.74 -31.16
CA LEU A 289 25.45 -1.16 -30.20
C LEU A 289 26.49 -0.12 -29.73
N SER A 290 26.93 -0.22 -28.47
CA SER A 290 28.37 -0.14 -28.15
C SER A 290 28.76 -0.85 -26.84
N LYS A 291 29.81 -1.67 -26.93
CA LYS A 291 30.48 -2.47 -25.89
C LYS A 291 31.72 -1.72 -25.36
N LYS A 292 31.97 -1.78 -24.04
CA LYS A 292 33.28 -1.97 -23.33
C LYS A 292 33.08 -1.61 -21.83
N ALA A 293 33.18 -2.54 -20.88
CA ALA A 293 34.38 -3.10 -20.23
C ALA A 293 35.17 -2.09 -19.36
N ASP A 294 34.83 -2.07 -18.04
CA ASP A 294 35.62 -2.15 -16.78
C ASP A 294 37.11 -1.69 -16.71
N PRO A 295 37.77 -1.54 -15.53
CA PRO A 295 37.31 -1.57 -14.11
C PRO A 295 37.93 -0.47 -13.19
N PHE A 296 37.49 -0.35 -11.92
CA PHE A 296 38.37 0.09 -10.82
C PHE A 296 38.05 -0.60 -9.49
N LEU A 297 39.03 -1.39 -9.02
CA LEU A 297 39.23 -1.90 -7.66
C LEU A 297 40.34 -1.07 -7.00
N LEU A 298 40.18 -0.70 -5.72
CA LEU A 298 41.27 -0.42 -4.77
C LEU A 298 40.78 -0.88 -3.38
N ASN A 299 41.22 -2.03 -2.88
CA ASN A 299 42.50 -2.40 -2.25
C ASN A 299 42.46 -2.30 -0.72
N ALA A 300 42.47 -3.48 -0.10
CA ALA A 300 42.85 -3.72 1.28
C ALA A 300 44.36 -4.04 1.34
N SER A 301 45.04 -3.59 2.40
CA SER A 301 46.40 -4.00 2.73
C SER A 301 46.45 -4.53 4.15
N SER A 302 46.87 -5.79 4.28
CA SER A 302 47.31 -6.45 5.52
C SER A 302 48.80 -6.82 5.37
N PRO A 303 49.49 -7.14 6.48
CA PRO A 303 50.19 -8.43 6.48
C PRO A 303 50.22 -9.16 7.84
N LYS A 304 49.68 -10.39 7.82
CA LYS A 304 50.20 -11.72 8.24
C LYS A 304 50.88 -12.01 9.61
N PRO A 305 50.90 -13.31 10.06
CA PRO A 305 50.69 -13.77 11.44
C PRO A 305 51.93 -14.46 12.07
N PRO A 306 51.80 -15.20 13.20
CA PRO A 306 51.79 -16.67 13.06
C PRO A 306 51.00 -17.52 14.10
N ARG A 307 50.67 -18.75 13.64
CA ARG A 307 50.69 -20.08 14.31
C ARG A 307 49.59 -20.55 15.30
N SER A 308 48.83 -21.53 14.77
CA SER A 308 48.46 -22.85 15.32
C SER A 308 47.98 -23.01 16.76
N LEU A 309 46.78 -23.57 16.92
CA LEU A 309 46.60 -24.89 17.54
C LEU A 309 45.21 -25.48 17.20
N PHE A 310 45.25 -26.72 16.73
CA PHE A 310 44.15 -27.66 16.60
C PHE A 310 43.47 -27.88 17.95
N VAL A 311 42.13 -27.99 18.00
CA VAL A 311 41.42 -29.12 18.67
C VAL A 311 40.05 -29.29 18.00
N ARG A 312 39.88 -30.43 17.32
CA ARG A 312 38.59 -31.11 17.07
C ARG A 312 38.28 -31.94 18.31
N VAL A 313 37.07 -31.89 18.85
CA VAL A 313 36.50 -33.02 19.61
C VAL A 313 35.06 -33.25 19.13
N TYR A 314 34.83 -34.50 18.75
CA TYR A 314 33.57 -35.06 18.30
C TYR A 314 32.60 -35.29 19.47
N ALA A 315 31.31 -35.34 19.12
CA ALA A 315 30.22 -35.87 19.92
C ALA A 315 30.46 -37.29 20.43
N LEU A 316 29.86 -37.64 21.57
CA LEU A 316 29.38 -38.98 21.88
C LEU A 316 28.10 -38.91 22.74
N GLN A 317 27.13 -39.74 22.32
CA GLN A 317 25.82 -40.01 22.92
C GLN A 317 25.91 -40.91 24.16
N GLY A 318 24.86 -40.83 25.00
CA GLY A 318 24.21 -41.99 25.64
C GLY A 318 24.77 -42.46 26.98
N VAL A 319 24.05 -42.19 28.08
CA VAL A 319 23.04 -43.03 28.76
C VAL A 319 22.23 -42.11 29.67
#